data_AF-A0A8T4RMS4-F1
#
_entry.id   AF-A0A8T4RMS4-F1
#
_cell.length_a   1.000
_cell.length_b   1.000
_cell.length_c   1.000
_cell.angle_alpha   90.00
_cell.angle_beta   90.00
_cell.angle_gamma   90.00
#
_symmetry.space_group_name_H-M   'P 1'
#
loop_
_entity.id
_entity.type
_entity.pdbx_description
1 polymer ?
#
loop_
_entity_poly.entity_id
_entity_poly.type
_entity_poly.pdbx_seq_one_letter_code
_entity_poly.pdbx_strand_id
1 'polypeptide(L)'
;MAQNNDIDFMFHPVASKADDVQKIIEAYPDTTFLIHLYREDLEKAKSKWIALLKEHDNLYFSMDAAHILFVNGNDIIYTYDSSDKQSAISDFVSTFDSKEKSIIASAIDAYKPLVEAVPDKVMWGTEIGPEYAFDPWVFNRAVKASRFVIAGFAPEHQEAVGYKNALRVFGQGVVADPGIKVLDTSSLPECTDAQMSGCDESCEIPDSDSLTVEQEACYQNCLIGKQCREVVEMDVG
;
A
#
# COMPACT_ATOMS: atom_id res chain seq x y z
N MET A 1 -15.28 25.15 -12.81
CA MET A 1 -15.54 25.15 -11.35
C MET A 1 -14.37 24.49 -10.63
N ALA A 2 -14.04 23.22 -10.92
CA ALA A 2 -12.93 22.53 -10.25
C ALA A 2 -11.54 23.18 -10.43
N GLN A 3 -11.15 23.56 -11.65
CA GLN A 3 -9.90 24.32 -11.91
C GLN A 3 -9.75 25.59 -11.07
N ASN A 4 -10.85 26.29 -10.80
CA ASN A 4 -10.82 27.55 -10.06
C ASN A 4 -10.84 27.34 -8.53
N ASN A 5 -10.93 26.11 -8.05
CA ASN A 5 -11.05 25.77 -6.64
C ASN A 5 -10.01 24.73 -6.18
N ASP A 6 -8.98 24.47 -6.99
CA ASP A 6 -7.90 23.53 -6.65
C ASP A 6 -8.43 22.14 -6.25
N ILE A 7 -9.37 21.64 -7.07
CA ILE A 7 -10.01 20.35 -6.84
C ILE A 7 -9.32 19.30 -7.71
N ASP A 8 -8.72 18.31 -7.05
CA ASP A 8 -8.18 17.11 -7.68
C ASP A 8 -9.31 16.14 -8.05
N PHE A 9 -9.12 15.38 -9.13
CA PHE A 9 -10.07 14.37 -9.56
C PHE A 9 -9.48 12.97 -9.48
N MET A 10 -10.14 12.10 -8.71
CA MET A 10 -9.86 10.68 -8.73
C MET A 10 -10.93 9.93 -9.51
N PHE A 11 -10.54 8.99 -10.37
CA PHE A 11 -11.49 8.10 -11.03
C PHE A 11 -10.86 6.73 -11.35
N HIS A 12 -11.72 5.75 -11.60
CA HIS A 12 -11.37 4.37 -11.90
C HIS A 12 -11.59 4.07 -13.40
N PRO A 13 -10.60 4.31 -14.29
CA PRO A 13 -10.73 3.90 -15.67
C PRO A 13 -10.61 2.36 -15.80
N VAL A 14 -11.15 1.81 -16.89
CA VAL A 14 -10.82 0.44 -17.33
C VAL A 14 -9.77 0.49 -18.44
N ALA A 15 -9.10 -0.62 -18.75
CA ALA A 15 -8.00 -0.64 -19.72
C ALA A 15 -8.37 -0.04 -21.09
N SER A 16 -9.59 -0.30 -21.57
CA SER A 16 -10.09 0.21 -22.86
C SER A 16 -10.37 1.72 -22.86
N LYS A 17 -10.22 2.41 -21.73
CA LYS A 17 -10.54 3.83 -21.56
C LYS A 17 -9.32 4.74 -21.45
N ALA A 18 -8.10 4.22 -21.60
CA ALA A 18 -6.89 5.02 -21.57
C ALA A 18 -6.89 6.21 -22.57
N ASP A 19 -7.46 6.06 -23.78
CA ASP A 19 -7.56 7.17 -24.73
C ASP A 19 -8.55 8.25 -24.28
N ASP A 20 -9.61 7.86 -23.55
CA ASP A 20 -10.56 8.82 -23.01
C ASP A 20 -9.95 9.58 -21.83
N VAL A 21 -9.11 8.91 -21.02
CA VAL A 21 -8.28 9.56 -19.99
C VAL A 21 -7.34 10.59 -20.59
N GLN A 22 -6.59 10.22 -21.64
CA GLN A 22 -5.68 11.13 -22.33
C GLN A 22 -6.38 12.42 -22.78
N LYS A 23 -7.56 12.30 -23.41
CA LYS A 23 -8.33 13.48 -23.84
C LYS A 23 -8.70 14.40 -22.68
N ILE A 24 -9.05 13.85 -21.52
CA ILE A 24 -9.45 14.64 -20.36
C ILE A 24 -8.25 15.34 -19.74
N ILE A 25 -7.13 14.64 -19.53
CA ILE A 25 -5.94 15.24 -18.93
C ILE A 25 -5.31 16.32 -19.81
N GLU A 26 -5.37 16.16 -21.14
CA GLU A 26 -4.95 17.17 -22.12
C GLU A 26 -5.89 18.38 -22.16
N ALA A 27 -7.20 18.18 -21.97
CA ALA A 27 -8.17 19.26 -21.95
C ALA A 27 -8.09 20.13 -20.68
N TYR A 28 -7.52 19.59 -19.60
CA TYR A 28 -7.43 20.25 -18.30
C TYR A 28 -6.00 20.16 -17.72
N PRO A 29 -4.99 20.77 -18.36
CA PRO A 29 -3.58 20.59 -18.00
C PRO A 29 -3.23 21.11 -16.59
N ASP A 30 -3.99 22.09 -16.08
CA ASP A 30 -3.79 22.67 -14.75
C ASP A 30 -4.57 21.93 -13.65
N THR A 31 -5.17 20.77 -13.95
CA THR A 31 -5.93 19.97 -13.00
C THR A 31 -5.20 18.66 -12.73
N THR A 32 -4.98 18.35 -11.45
CA THR A 32 -4.43 17.06 -11.04
C THR A 32 -5.49 15.97 -11.19
N PHE A 33 -5.07 14.88 -11.81
CA PHE A 33 -5.85 13.65 -11.95
C PHE A 33 -5.14 12.51 -11.26
N LEU A 34 -5.88 11.76 -10.44
CA LEU A 34 -5.46 10.51 -9.85
C LEU A 34 -6.27 9.37 -10.47
N ILE A 35 -5.59 8.36 -10.99
CA ILE A 35 -6.24 7.13 -11.45
C ILE A 35 -5.84 5.99 -10.54
N HIS A 36 -6.75 5.04 -10.43
CA HIS A 36 -6.50 3.73 -9.85
C HIS A 36 -7.21 2.69 -10.71
N LEU A 37 -6.72 1.47 -10.70
CA LEU A 37 -7.18 0.41 -11.59
C LEU A 37 -7.27 -0.89 -10.81
N TYR A 38 -8.30 -1.68 -11.10
CA TYR A 38 -8.25 -3.12 -10.88
C TYR A 38 -6.95 -3.68 -11.47
N ARG A 39 -6.39 -4.67 -10.76
CA ARG A 39 -5.11 -5.30 -11.13
C ARG A 39 -5.09 -5.78 -12.58
N GLU A 40 -6.20 -6.35 -13.05
CA GLU A 40 -6.32 -6.82 -14.43
C GLU A 40 -6.26 -5.71 -15.49
N ASP A 41 -6.84 -4.54 -15.20
CA ASP A 41 -6.86 -3.41 -16.13
C ASP A 41 -5.48 -2.77 -16.26
N LEU A 42 -4.72 -2.74 -15.16
CA LEU A 42 -3.31 -2.39 -15.20
C LEU A 42 -2.53 -3.36 -16.09
N GLU A 43 -2.68 -4.67 -15.90
CA GLU A 43 -1.96 -5.67 -16.71
C GLU A 43 -2.27 -5.56 -18.21
N LYS A 44 -3.55 -5.37 -18.57
CA LYS A 44 -3.99 -5.29 -19.97
C LYS A 44 -3.42 -4.08 -20.72
N ALA A 45 -3.07 -2.99 -20.03
CA ALA A 45 -2.66 -1.73 -20.66
C ALA A 45 -1.43 -1.06 -20.01
N LYS A 46 -0.59 -1.81 -19.30
CA LYS A 46 0.52 -1.30 -18.47
C LYS A 46 1.44 -0.31 -19.21
N SER A 47 1.92 -0.69 -20.40
CA SER A 47 2.82 0.17 -21.19
C SER A 47 2.17 1.48 -21.60
N LYS A 48 0.85 1.47 -21.86
CA LYS A 48 0.10 2.67 -22.22
C LYS A 48 -0.07 3.59 -21.02
N TRP A 49 -0.39 3.04 -19.85
CA TRP A 49 -0.47 3.82 -18.61
C TRP A 49 0.88 4.44 -18.24
N ILE A 50 1.98 3.69 -18.37
CA ILE A 50 3.34 4.22 -18.18
C ILE A 50 3.61 5.38 -19.14
N ALA A 51 3.25 5.26 -20.43
CA ALA A 51 3.44 6.34 -21.40
C ALA A 51 2.66 7.59 -21.00
N LEU A 52 1.37 7.46 -20.66
CA LEU A 52 0.55 8.59 -20.23
C LEU A 52 1.10 9.27 -18.97
N LEU A 53 1.54 8.49 -17.96
CA LEU A 53 2.12 9.04 -16.74
C LEU A 53 3.45 9.78 -16.99
N LYS A 54 4.21 9.39 -18.02
CA LYS A 54 5.45 10.08 -18.43
C LYS A 54 5.18 11.35 -19.23
N GLU A 55 4.15 11.33 -20.06
CA GLU A 55 3.84 12.41 -20.99
C GLU A 55 3.04 13.55 -20.35
N HIS A 56 2.36 13.29 -19.22
CA HIS A 56 1.46 14.25 -18.58
C HIS A 56 1.81 14.47 -17.10
N ASP A 57 2.26 15.68 -16.79
CA ASP A 57 2.68 16.06 -15.44
C ASP A 57 1.53 16.05 -14.41
N ASN A 58 0.31 16.23 -14.89
CA ASN A 58 -0.90 16.34 -14.08
C ASN A 58 -1.64 15.00 -13.86
N LEU A 59 -1.04 13.87 -14.25
CA LEU A 59 -1.60 12.53 -14.03
C LEU A 59 -0.78 11.73 -13.01
N TYR A 60 -1.46 11.13 -12.05
CA TYR A 60 -0.89 10.30 -10.98
C TYR A 60 -1.64 8.98 -10.86
N PHE A 61 -1.01 7.99 -10.22
CA PHE A 61 -1.53 6.64 -10.04
C PHE A 61 -1.60 6.25 -8.55
N SER A 62 -2.72 5.69 -8.10
CA SER A 62 -2.84 5.05 -6.78
C SER A 62 -2.65 3.54 -6.91
N MET A 63 -1.67 3.01 -6.19
CA MET A 63 -1.49 1.59 -5.94
C MET A 63 -2.23 1.24 -4.66
N ASP A 64 -3.39 0.61 -4.79
CA ASP A 64 -4.28 0.39 -3.66
C ASP A 64 -4.13 -0.98 -3.00
N ALA A 65 -4.21 -1.00 -1.67
CA ALA A 65 -4.13 -2.23 -0.87
C ALA A 65 -5.15 -3.30 -1.31
N ALA A 66 -6.36 -2.89 -1.69
CA ALA A 66 -7.39 -3.77 -2.23
C ALA A 66 -6.92 -4.57 -3.46
N HIS A 67 -6.16 -3.94 -4.36
CA HIS A 67 -5.66 -4.52 -5.61
C HIS A 67 -4.29 -5.18 -5.47
N ILE A 68 -3.56 -4.90 -4.38
CA ILE A 68 -2.39 -5.69 -3.96
C ILE A 68 -2.83 -7.08 -3.52
N LEU A 69 -3.97 -7.18 -2.83
CA LEU A 69 -4.55 -8.42 -2.32
C LEU A 69 -5.19 -9.24 -3.44
N PHE A 70 -4.39 -9.71 -4.40
CA PHE A 70 -4.84 -10.39 -5.61
C PHE A 70 -4.48 -11.87 -5.60
N VAL A 71 -5.49 -12.74 -5.75
CA VAL A 71 -5.32 -14.20 -5.81
C VAL A 71 -6.21 -14.78 -6.90
N ASN A 72 -5.64 -15.62 -7.76
CA ASN A 72 -6.39 -16.38 -8.77
C ASN A 72 -7.33 -15.51 -9.63
N GLY A 73 -6.89 -14.31 -10.02
CA GLY A 73 -7.71 -13.40 -10.84
C GLY A 73 -8.65 -12.49 -10.07
N ASN A 74 -8.65 -12.52 -8.73
CA ASN A 74 -9.60 -11.74 -7.93
C ASN A 74 -8.90 -10.96 -6.82
N ASP A 75 -9.40 -9.75 -6.57
CA ASP A 75 -9.13 -9.00 -5.35
C ASP A 75 -9.85 -9.67 -4.18
N ILE A 76 -9.10 -10.35 -3.32
CA ILE A 76 -9.68 -11.19 -2.26
C ILE A 76 -10.44 -10.38 -1.20
N ILE A 77 -10.17 -9.07 -1.13
CA ILE A 77 -10.88 -8.16 -0.22
C ILE A 77 -12.36 -7.97 -0.58
N TYR A 78 -12.76 -8.22 -1.83
CA TYR A 78 -14.16 -8.16 -2.25
C TYR A 78 -14.77 -9.56 -2.43
N THR A 79 -13.95 -10.62 -2.35
CA THR A 79 -14.40 -12.00 -2.60
C THR A 79 -15.25 -12.54 -1.46
N TYR A 80 -14.97 -12.14 -0.22
CA TYR A 80 -15.63 -12.68 0.98
C TYR A 80 -16.71 -11.74 1.53
N ASP A 81 -17.07 -10.68 0.82
CA ASP A 81 -18.13 -9.77 1.24
C ASP A 81 -19.46 -10.52 1.31
N SER A 82 -19.93 -10.78 2.52
CA SER A 82 -21.10 -11.61 2.80
C SER A 82 -21.90 -11.04 3.96
N SER A 83 -23.15 -11.48 4.10
CA SER A 83 -24.00 -11.08 5.24
C SER A 83 -23.49 -11.61 6.59
N ASP A 84 -22.62 -12.62 6.60
CA ASP A 84 -21.95 -13.10 7.80
C ASP A 84 -20.53 -12.52 7.89
N LYS A 85 -20.41 -11.43 8.64
CA LYS A 85 -19.14 -10.73 8.87
C LYS A 85 -18.06 -11.64 9.46
N GLN A 86 -18.40 -12.57 10.37
CA GLN A 86 -17.40 -13.41 11.02
C GLN A 86 -16.86 -14.48 10.08
N SER A 87 -17.72 -15.07 9.24
CA SER A 87 -17.27 -15.94 8.15
C SER A 87 -16.36 -15.18 7.18
N ALA A 88 -16.76 -13.98 6.76
CA ALA A 88 -15.98 -13.15 5.84
C ALA A 88 -14.56 -12.86 6.35
N ILE A 89 -14.46 -12.48 7.64
CA ILE A 89 -13.17 -12.25 8.30
C ILE A 89 -12.35 -13.55 8.33
N SER A 90 -12.93 -14.67 8.78
CA SER A 90 -12.21 -15.94 8.90
C SER A 90 -11.71 -16.46 7.54
N ASP A 91 -12.53 -16.35 6.50
CA ASP A 91 -12.21 -16.82 5.15
C ASP A 91 -11.10 -15.95 4.54
N PHE A 92 -11.18 -14.63 4.72
CA PHE A 92 -10.11 -13.72 4.31
C PHE A 92 -8.80 -14.02 5.03
N VAL A 93 -8.82 -14.09 6.36
CA VAL A 93 -7.62 -14.31 7.19
C VAL A 93 -6.96 -15.64 6.81
N SER A 94 -7.73 -16.72 6.71
CA SER A 94 -7.21 -18.03 6.31
C SER A 94 -6.60 -17.99 4.90
N THR A 95 -7.22 -17.28 3.96
CA THR A 95 -6.71 -17.13 2.60
C THR A 95 -5.42 -16.31 2.56
N PHE A 96 -5.37 -15.20 3.28
CA PHE A 96 -4.21 -14.35 3.35
C PHE A 96 -3.04 -15.09 3.98
N ASP A 97 -3.22 -15.68 5.15
CA ASP A 97 -2.14 -16.33 5.91
C ASP A 97 -1.56 -17.53 5.12
N SER A 98 -2.39 -18.25 4.36
CA SER A 98 -1.92 -19.35 3.51
C SER A 98 -1.25 -18.91 2.20
N LYS A 99 -1.41 -17.65 1.78
CA LYS A 99 -0.93 -17.14 0.47
C LYS A 99 -0.09 -15.88 0.54
N GLU A 100 0.22 -15.39 1.73
CA GLU A 100 0.86 -14.09 1.97
C GLU A 100 2.06 -13.86 1.05
N LYS A 101 3.02 -14.79 1.03
CA LYS A 101 4.23 -14.68 0.20
C LYS A 101 3.90 -14.55 -1.30
N SER A 102 2.95 -15.35 -1.80
CA SER A 102 2.56 -15.31 -3.20
C SER A 102 1.80 -14.04 -3.59
N ILE A 103 0.98 -13.51 -2.66
CA ILE A 103 0.27 -12.23 -2.83
C ILE A 103 1.30 -11.11 -2.95
N ILE A 104 2.28 -11.06 -2.04
CA ILE A 104 3.31 -10.03 -2.02
C ILE A 104 4.20 -10.09 -3.27
N ALA A 105 4.68 -11.28 -3.66
CA ALA A 105 5.52 -11.44 -4.84
C ALA A 105 4.79 -11.03 -6.12
N SER A 106 3.56 -11.52 -6.32
CA SER A 106 2.68 -11.09 -7.43
C SER A 106 2.40 -9.59 -7.40
N ALA A 107 2.21 -9.05 -6.19
CA ALA A 107 2.25 -7.64 -5.79
C ALA A 107 3.35 -6.83 -6.51
N ILE A 108 4.58 -7.21 -6.17
CA ILE A 108 5.81 -6.57 -6.61
C ILE A 108 5.96 -6.72 -8.12
N ASP A 109 5.85 -7.93 -8.66
CA ASP A 109 6.07 -8.21 -10.09
C ASP A 109 5.25 -7.31 -10.99
N ALA A 110 4.00 -7.07 -10.61
CA ALA A 110 3.10 -6.37 -11.49
C ALA A 110 3.06 -4.84 -11.26
N TYR A 111 3.44 -4.33 -10.08
CA TYR A 111 3.58 -2.87 -9.84
C TYR A 111 5.00 -2.33 -10.08
N LYS A 112 6.05 -3.14 -9.88
CA LYS A 112 7.45 -2.69 -10.00
C LYS A 112 7.79 -2.02 -11.33
N PRO A 113 7.36 -2.53 -12.51
CA PRO A 113 7.61 -1.85 -13.78
C PRO A 113 6.96 -0.47 -13.89
N LEU A 114 5.83 -0.24 -13.21
CA LEU A 114 5.17 1.06 -13.16
C LEU A 114 5.95 2.02 -12.26
N VAL A 115 6.30 1.57 -11.05
CA VAL A 115 7.05 2.36 -10.06
C VAL A 115 8.43 2.76 -10.57
N GLU A 116 9.18 1.84 -11.18
CA GLU A 116 10.51 2.15 -11.73
C GLU A 116 10.43 3.12 -12.92
N ALA A 117 9.34 3.07 -13.69
CA ALA A 117 9.19 3.92 -14.87
C ALA A 117 8.76 5.36 -14.53
N VAL A 118 7.99 5.55 -13.45
CA VAL A 118 7.43 6.84 -13.02
C VAL A 118 7.37 6.94 -11.48
N PRO A 119 8.53 6.90 -10.79
CA PRO A 119 8.60 6.76 -9.33
C PRO A 119 8.00 7.94 -8.56
N ASP A 120 7.83 9.09 -9.21
CA ASP A 120 7.23 10.30 -8.68
C ASP A 120 5.71 10.42 -8.99
N LYS A 121 5.14 9.46 -9.71
CA LYS A 121 3.71 9.47 -10.07
C LYS A 121 2.88 8.41 -9.36
N VAL A 122 3.50 7.45 -8.67
CA VAL A 122 2.79 6.37 -7.98
C VAL A 122 2.66 6.67 -6.49
N MET A 123 1.46 6.58 -5.95
CA MET A 123 1.13 6.76 -4.54
C MET A 123 0.50 5.49 -3.99
N TRP A 124 0.53 5.32 -2.67
CA TRP A 124 -0.18 4.24 -1.99
C TRP A 124 -1.55 4.72 -1.47
N GLY A 125 -2.57 3.90 -1.71
CA GLY A 125 -3.92 4.06 -1.15
C GLY A 125 -4.46 2.73 -0.64
N THR A 126 -5.67 2.72 -0.08
CA THR A 126 -6.24 1.51 0.51
C THR A 126 -7.32 0.89 -0.36
N GLU A 127 -8.25 1.71 -0.86
CA GLU A 127 -9.48 1.31 -1.56
C GLU A 127 -10.27 0.18 -0.87
N ILE A 128 -10.18 0.12 0.46
CA ILE A 128 -10.94 -0.83 1.24
C ILE A 128 -12.39 -0.35 1.30
N GLY A 129 -13.30 -1.15 0.75
CA GLY A 129 -14.72 -0.83 0.64
C GLY A 129 -15.64 -1.65 1.57
N PRO A 130 -15.55 -3.00 1.58
CA PRO A 130 -16.48 -3.83 2.33
C PRO A 130 -16.39 -3.60 3.85
N GLU A 131 -17.54 -3.64 4.54
CA GLU A 131 -17.60 -3.35 5.97
C GLU A 131 -16.72 -4.30 6.80
N TYR A 132 -16.68 -5.58 6.43
CA TYR A 132 -15.87 -6.59 7.13
C TYR A 132 -14.37 -6.30 7.04
N ALA A 133 -13.93 -5.61 5.97
CA ALA A 133 -12.53 -5.35 5.71
C ALA A 133 -11.94 -4.24 6.60
N PHE A 134 -12.77 -3.49 7.31
CA PHE A 134 -12.35 -2.56 8.36
C PHE A 134 -12.12 -3.24 9.72
N ASP A 135 -12.41 -4.54 9.84
CA ASP A 135 -12.03 -5.31 11.03
C ASP A 135 -10.49 -5.34 11.15
N PRO A 136 -9.90 -5.12 12.34
CA PRO A 136 -8.45 -5.09 12.51
C PRO A 136 -7.73 -6.34 11.98
N TRP A 137 -8.36 -7.53 12.06
CA TRP A 137 -7.75 -8.76 11.56
C TRP A 137 -7.57 -8.75 10.04
N VAL A 138 -8.44 -8.04 9.31
CA VAL A 138 -8.38 -7.89 7.86
C VAL A 138 -7.55 -6.66 7.47
N PHE A 139 -7.86 -5.50 8.06
CA PHE A 139 -7.22 -4.23 7.69
C PHE A 139 -5.71 -4.25 7.95
N ASN A 140 -5.26 -4.80 9.09
CA ASN A 140 -3.83 -4.88 9.40
C ASN A 140 -3.06 -5.74 8.40
N ARG A 141 -3.67 -6.80 7.85
CA ARG A 141 -3.07 -7.64 6.80
C ARG A 141 -2.97 -6.91 5.46
N ALA A 142 -3.98 -6.12 5.11
CA ALA A 142 -3.92 -5.24 3.93
C ALA A 142 -2.76 -4.23 4.03
N VAL A 143 -2.59 -3.62 5.20
CA VAL A 143 -1.48 -2.70 5.48
C VAL A 143 -0.13 -3.44 5.50
N LYS A 144 -0.05 -4.62 6.13
CA LYS A 144 1.13 -5.48 6.17
C LYS A 144 1.60 -5.82 4.75
N ALA A 145 0.71 -6.34 3.91
CA ALA A 145 1.03 -6.65 2.52
C ALA A 145 1.50 -5.43 1.74
N SER A 146 0.83 -4.28 1.91
CA SER A 146 1.24 -3.03 1.27
C SER A 146 2.65 -2.60 1.65
N ARG A 147 3.00 -2.68 2.94
CA ARG A 147 4.35 -2.38 3.44
C ARG A 147 5.39 -3.30 2.82
N PHE A 148 5.12 -4.60 2.74
CA PHE A 148 6.05 -5.54 2.12
C PHE A 148 6.20 -5.33 0.61
N VAL A 149 5.12 -5.00 -0.10
CA VAL A 149 5.20 -4.65 -1.52
C VAL A 149 6.05 -3.39 -1.73
N ILE A 150 5.84 -2.35 -0.92
CA ILE A 150 6.65 -1.13 -0.97
C ILE A 150 8.12 -1.42 -0.66
N ALA A 151 8.39 -2.24 0.36
CA ALA A 151 9.75 -2.66 0.71
C ALA A 151 10.45 -3.46 -0.41
N GLY A 152 9.68 -4.13 -1.27
CA GLY A 152 10.19 -4.84 -2.45
C GLY A 152 10.61 -3.96 -3.63
N PHE A 153 10.34 -2.65 -3.57
CA PHE A 153 10.81 -1.69 -4.58
C PHE A 153 12.23 -1.20 -4.28
N ALA A 154 12.88 -0.59 -5.27
CA ALA A 154 14.19 0.04 -5.08
C ALA A 154 14.14 1.05 -3.91
N PRO A 155 15.13 1.06 -3.00
CA PRO A 155 15.09 1.89 -1.78
C PRO A 155 14.75 3.36 -2.02
N GLU A 156 15.27 3.94 -3.10
CA GLU A 156 15.03 5.33 -3.50
C GLU A 156 13.57 5.64 -3.90
N HIS A 157 12.74 4.63 -4.15
CA HIS A 157 11.33 4.78 -4.53
C HIS A 157 10.37 4.55 -3.36
N GLN A 158 10.81 3.89 -2.28
CA GLN A 158 9.92 3.40 -1.22
C GLN A 158 9.18 4.53 -0.51
N GLU A 159 9.89 5.57 -0.07
CA GLU A 159 9.26 6.73 0.58
C GLU A 159 8.41 7.56 -0.39
N ALA A 160 8.78 7.59 -1.68
CA ALA A 160 8.02 8.26 -2.72
C ALA A 160 6.62 7.64 -2.84
N VAL A 161 6.56 6.32 -3.03
CA VAL A 161 5.31 5.56 -3.10
C VAL A 161 4.56 5.59 -1.77
N GLY A 162 5.28 5.39 -0.66
CA GLY A 162 4.67 5.28 0.66
C GLY A 162 3.98 6.55 1.14
N TYR A 163 4.55 7.73 0.89
CA TYR A 163 3.92 8.98 1.34
C TYR A 163 4.39 10.28 0.64
N LYS A 164 5.63 10.39 0.17
CA LYS A 164 6.16 11.67 -0.32
C LYS A 164 5.47 12.15 -1.60
N ASN A 165 5.05 11.24 -2.47
CA ASN A 165 4.29 11.61 -3.66
C ASN A 165 2.92 12.19 -3.27
N ALA A 166 2.23 11.56 -2.31
CA ALA A 166 0.95 12.09 -1.78
C ALA A 166 1.13 13.46 -1.13
N LEU A 167 2.18 13.66 -0.34
CA LEU A 167 2.49 14.97 0.25
C LEU A 167 2.80 16.04 -0.81
N ARG A 168 3.45 15.68 -1.91
CA ARG A 168 3.73 16.62 -3.00
C ARG A 168 2.46 17.01 -3.74
N VAL A 169 1.53 16.07 -3.93
CA VAL A 169 0.30 16.29 -4.70
C VAL A 169 -0.75 16.99 -3.85
N PHE A 170 -1.05 16.48 -2.66
CA PHE A 170 -2.15 16.95 -1.82
C PHE A 170 -1.72 17.93 -0.73
N GLY A 171 -0.41 18.17 -0.59
CA GLY A 171 0.15 18.94 0.51
C GLY A 171 0.13 18.17 1.85
N GLN A 172 0.46 18.89 2.92
CA GLN A 172 0.28 18.37 4.27
C GLN A 172 -1.21 18.40 4.63
N GLY A 173 -1.81 17.22 4.78
CA GLY A 173 -3.17 17.10 5.29
C GLY A 173 -3.31 17.64 6.72
N VAL A 174 -4.55 17.71 7.20
CA VAL A 174 -4.82 18.05 8.61
C VAL A 174 -4.36 16.89 9.48
N VAL A 175 -3.36 17.14 10.33
CA VAL A 175 -2.99 16.20 11.40
C VAL A 175 -4.13 16.17 12.40
N ALA A 176 -5.03 15.20 12.26
CA ALA A 176 -6.25 15.09 13.07
C ALA A 176 -5.96 14.86 14.57
N ASP A 177 -4.79 14.30 14.89
CA ASP A 177 -4.28 14.18 16.24
C ASP A 177 -2.79 14.56 16.28
N PRO A 178 -2.42 15.72 16.85
CA PRO A 178 -1.03 16.16 16.96
C PRO A 178 -0.18 15.24 17.87
N GLY A 179 -0.80 14.30 18.58
CA GLY A 179 -0.13 13.21 19.29
C GLY A 179 0.40 12.10 18.38
N ILE A 180 -0.10 11.97 17.15
CA ILE A 180 0.43 11.03 16.16
C ILE A 180 1.76 11.57 15.66
N LYS A 181 2.84 10.96 16.14
CA LYS A 181 4.19 11.21 15.65
C LYS A 181 4.53 10.18 14.59
N VAL A 182 4.76 10.63 13.36
CA VAL A 182 5.48 9.81 12.38
C VAL A 182 6.91 9.69 12.88
N LEU A 183 7.29 8.50 13.31
CA LEU A 183 8.65 8.21 13.72
C LEU A 183 9.44 7.81 12.49
N ASP A 184 10.38 8.65 12.10
CA ASP A 184 11.36 8.31 11.06
C ASP A 184 12.41 7.36 11.67
N THR A 185 12.25 6.07 11.38
CA THR A 185 13.18 5.01 11.80
C THR A 185 14.20 4.66 10.72
N SER A 186 14.18 5.34 9.57
CA SER A 186 15.04 5.02 8.42
C SER A 186 16.53 5.17 8.73
N SER A 187 16.86 6.07 9.65
CA SER A 187 18.22 6.35 10.14
C SER A 187 18.66 5.49 11.32
N LEU A 188 17.76 4.67 11.89
CA LEU A 188 18.11 3.81 13.00
C LEU A 188 18.99 2.63 12.53
N PRO A 189 20.02 2.25 13.31
CA PRO A 189 20.80 1.05 13.05
C PRO A 189 19.94 -0.21 13.18
N GLU A 190 20.41 -1.30 12.57
CA GLU A 190 19.78 -2.61 12.69
C GLU A 190 19.88 -3.12 14.15
N CYS A 191 18.81 -3.74 14.63
CA CYS A 191 18.82 -4.35 15.95
C CYS A 191 19.72 -5.60 15.96
N THR A 192 20.52 -5.74 17.02
CA THR A 192 21.22 -7.00 17.30
C THR A 192 20.24 -8.08 17.78
N ASP A 193 20.59 -9.36 17.61
CA ASP A 193 19.79 -10.49 18.10
C ASP A 193 19.44 -10.36 19.59
N ALA A 194 20.37 -9.84 20.41
CA ALA A 194 20.14 -9.61 21.83
C ALA A 194 19.11 -8.50 22.10
N GLN A 195 19.05 -7.47 21.24
CA GLN A 195 18.04 -6.42 21.35
C GLN A 195 16.65 -6.93 20.95
N MET A 196 16.57 -7.72 19.87
CA MET A 196 15.33 -8.34 19.40
C MET A 196 14.79 -9.35 20.41
N SER A 197 15.63 -10.30 20.85
CA SER A 197 15.27 -11.30 21.88
C SER A 197 14.79 -10.64 23.18
N GLY A 198 15.45 -9.55 23.59
CA GLY A 198 15.02 -8.79 24.77
C GLY A 198 13.67 -8.10 24.60
N CYS A 199 13.28 -7.75 23.36
CA CYS A 199 11.94 -7.25 23.08
C CYS A 199 10.91 -8.40 23.03
N ASP A 200 11.27 -9.54 22.46
CA ASP A 200 10.42 -10.74 22.43
C ASP A 200 10.03 -11.17 23.84
N GLU A 201 11.01 -11.28 24.74
CA GLU A 201 10.78 -11.61 26.15
C GLU A 201 9.89 -10.56 26.84
N SER A 202 10.15 -9.28 26.62
CA SER A 202 9.42 -8.20 27.30
C SER A 202 7.97 -8.05 26.86
N CYS A 203 7.68 -8.47 25.63
CA CYS A 203 6.36 -8.38 25.02
C CYS A 203 5.62 -9.71 24.99
N GLU A 204 6.17 -10.73 25.66
CA GLU A 204 5.60 -12.09 25.74
C GLU A 204 5.26 -12.62 24.34
N ILE A 205 6.19 -12.42 23.39
CA ILE A 205 6.01 -12.86 22.01
C ILE A 205 6.10 -14.39 21.97
N PRO A 206 5.05 -15.08 21.50
CA PRO A 206 5.07 -16.53 21.38
C PRO A 206 5.96 -16.95 20.21
N ASP A 207 6.43 -18.20 20.23
CA ASP A 207 7.02 -18.89 19.07
C ASP A 207 5.93 -19.19 18.02
N SER A 208 5.24 -18.16 17.53
CA SER A 208 4.24 -18.25 16.47
C SER A 208 4.48 -17.16 15.42
N ASP A 209 4.11 -17.45 14.18
CA ASP A 209 4.28 -16.51 13.06
C ASP A 209 3.25 -15.35 13.09
N SER A 210 2.43 -15.24 14.14
CA SER A 210 1.36 -14.25 14.24
C SER A 210 1.26 -13.65 15.65
N LEU A 211 1.61 -12.37 15.76
CA LEU A 211 1.42 -11.56 16.97
C LEU A 211 0.00 -11.00 17.06
N THR A 212 -0.50 -10.79 18.29
CA THR A 212 -1.67 -9.92 18.48
C THR A 212 -1.28 -8.46 18.21
N VAL A 213 -2.29 -7.59 18.07
CA VAL A 213 -2.06 -6.14 17.88
C VAL A 213 -1.30 -5.54 19.06
N GLU A 214 -1.60 -6.00 20.27
CA GLU A 214 -0.93 -5.55 21.50
C GLU A 214 0.53 -6.00 21.56
N GLN A 215 0.81 -7.24 21.13
CA GLN A 215 2.16 -7.80 21.08
C GLN A 215 2.99 -7.09 20.01
N GLU A 216 2.46 -6.91 18.80
CA GLU A 216 3.11 -6.15 17.73
C GLU A 216 3.40 -4.71 18.18
N ALA A 217 2.41 -4.02 18.77
CA ALA A 217 2.59 -2.67 19.26
C ALA A 217 3.63 -2.60 20.38
N CYS A 218 3.65 -3.57 21.30
CA CYS A 218 4.67 -3.66 22.34
C CYS A 218 6.06 -3.83 21.71
N TYR A 219 6.19 -4.76 20.77
CA TYR A 219 7.46 -5.09 20.12
C TYR A 219 8.05 -3.89 19.40
N GLN A 220 7.26 -3.26 18.53
CA GLN A 220 7.69 -2.08 17.78
C GLN A 220 8.10 -0.93 18.72
N ASN A 221 7.34 -0.69 19.78
CA ASN A 221 7.68 0.33 20.78
C ASN A 221 8.97 -0.02 21.54
N CYS A 222 9.22 -1.30 21.80
CA CYS A 222 10.45 -1.77 22.41
C CYS A 222 11.67 -1.52 21.49
N LEU A 223 11.58 -1.86 20.20
CA LEU A 223 12.66 -1.61 19.24
C LEU A 223 12.95 -0.12 19.08
N ILE A 224 11.90 0.70 18.96
CA ILE A 224 12.00 2.17 18.94
C ILE A 224 12.69 2.70 20.21
N GLY A 225 12.31 2.16 21.38
CA GLY A 225 12.93 2.49 22.67
C GLY A 225 14.42 2.11 22.72
N LYS A 226 14.82 1.06 22.01
CA LYS A 226 16.21 0.62 21.84
C LYS A 226 16.96 1.38 20.72
N GLN A 227 16.30 2.32 20.05
CA GLN A 227 16.87 3.13 18.96
C GLN A 227 17.48 2.25 17.84
N CYS A 228 16.79 1.17 17.50
CA CYS A 228 17.17 0.30 16.39
C CYS A 228 15.93 -0.12 15.59
N ARG A 229 16.13 -0.67 14.40
CA ARG A 229 15.08 -1.24 13.55
C ARG A 229 15.32 -2.73 13.32
N GLU A 230 14.24 -3.49 13.27
CA GLU A 230 14.30 -4.86 12.77
C GLU A 230 14.56 -4.84 11.25
N VAL A 231 15.42 -5.74 10.77
CA VAL A 231 15.55 -6.01 9.34
C VAL A 231 14.68 -7.20 9.02
N VAL A 232 13.57 -6.95 8.35
CA VAL A 232 12.78 -8.05 7.81
C VAL A 232 13.45 -8.48 6.51
N GLU A 233 14.31 -9.49 6.59
CA GLU A 233 14.84 -10.17 5.40
C GLU A 233 13.67 -10.86 4.69
N MET A 234 13.17 -10.24 3.63
CA MET A 234 12.24 -10.92 2.74
C MET A 234 13.03 -11.90 1.89
N ASP A 235 12.88 -13.19 2.17
CA ASP A 235 13.30 -14.27 1.26
C ASP A 235 12.36 -14.24 0.05
N VAL A 236 12.66 -13.33 -0.88
CA VAL A 236 12.03 -13.21 -2.20
C VAL A 236 12.64 -14.26 -3.13
N GLY A 237 12.31 -15.53 -2.85
CA GLY A 237 12.66 -16.66 -3.71
C GLY A 237 12.22 -16.47 -5.17
#